data_AF-A0A949I322-F1
#
_entry.id   AF-A0A949I322-F1
#
_cell.length_a   1.000
_cell.length_b   1.000
_cell.length_c   1.000
_cell.angle_alpha   90.00
_cell.angle_beta   90.00
_cell.angle_gamma   90.00
#
_symmetry.space_group_name_H-M   'P 1'
#
loop_
_entity.id
_entity.type
_entity.pdbx_description
1 polymer ?
#
loop_
_entity_poly.entity_id
_entity_poly.type
_entity_poly.pdbx_seq_one_letter_code
_entity_poly.pdbx_strand_id
1 'polypeptide(L)'
;MPPVAPAASSRVDRVLSSATAAQLWRADGISLGNGATLSTGFAALDALLPGAGWPLGALSELLLDAPGTWELTLLLPVLRAQAAAGKSIMFISPPLRLNAAALQWQGVPADRLIVLQPAQPHDSLWAAEQCLRAACLGAVLYWPPEDARRALRTDTLRRLQLAARSGAAPAFVFRPAGAQARPSAAPLRVALQATGPLQLAVHIVKRRGPAVPHALLLDVATVCGLRIAAPMTAAPLPTSALPAPSSPAPLSLARPVAVPPPAHARRERAAARLADHPHVMDRPLPAPVEPGGV
;
A
#
# COMPACT_ATOMS: atom_id res chain seq x y z
N MET A 1 30.10 -9.28 -49.50
CA MET A 1 28.73 -8.79 -49.20
C MET A 1 28.76 -7.28 -49.25
N PRO A 2 27.91 -6.61 -50.06
CA PRO A 2 27.82 -5.15 -50.00
C PRO A 2 27.09 -4.72 -48.72
N PRO A 3 27.33 -3.50 -48.21
CA PRO A 3 26.63 -2.98 -47.04
C PRO A 3 25.15 -2.71 -47.38
N VAL A 4 24.26 -3.15 -46.49
CA VAL A 4 22.81 -2.91 -46.57
C VAL A 4 22.56 -1.41 -46.38
N ALA A 5 22.00 -0.76 -47.41
CA ALA A 5 21.60 0.63 -47.36
C ALA A 5 20.49 0.84 -46.30
N PRO A 6 20.48 1.98 -45.56
CA PRO A 6 19.43 2.28 -44.61
C PRO A 6 18.08 2.42 -45.33
N ALA A 7 17.04 1.79 -44.77
CA ALA A 7 15.70 1.75 -45.33
C ALA A 7 15.15 3.17 -45.59
N ALA A 8 14.58 3.36 -46.77
CA ALA A 8 14.01 4.62 -47.23
C ALA A 8 12.98 5.16 -46.23
N SER A 9 13.18 6.42 -45.82
CA SER A 9 12.23 7.19 -45.01
C SER A 9 10.86 7.20 -45.69
N SER A 10 9.84 6.78 -44.94
CA SER A 10 8.49 6.59 -45.44
C SER A 10 7.87 7.95 -45.82
N ARG A 11 6.96 7.98 -46.81
CA ARG A 11 6.26 9.20 -47.24
C ARG A 11 5.58 9.98 -46.09
N VAL A 12 5.28 9.32 -44.98
CA VAL A 12 4.68 9.91 -43.78
C VAL A 12 5.65 10.83 -43.05
N ASP A 13 6.95 10.50 -43.01
CA ASP A 13 7.98 11.28 -42.30
C ASP A 13 8.17 12.69 -42.87
N ARG A 14 7.81 12.89 -44.15
CA ARG A 14 8.04 14.16 -44.87
C ARG A 14 6.95 15.22 -44.63
N VAL A 15 5.84 14.86 -43.99
CA VAL A 15 4.66 15.73 -43.81
C VAL A 15 4.57 16.31 -42.39
N LEU A 16 5.30 15.77 -41.43
CA LEU A 16 5.16 16.12 -40.02
C LEU A 16 6.30 17.02 -39.54
N SER A 17 5.97 18.08 -38.81
CA SER A 17 6.98 18.91 -38.15
C SER A 17 7.82 18.06 -37.20
N SER A 18 9.10 18.40 -37.00
CA SER A 18 10.00 17.63 -36.12
C SER A 18 9.42 17.40 -34.71
N ALA A 19 8.63 18.35 -34.20
CA ALA A 19 7.92 18.24 -32.93
C ALA A 19 6.76 17.21 -32.95
N THR A 20 6.05 17.05 -34.07
CA THR A 20 5.01 16.00 -34.21
C THR A 20 5.61 14.64 -34.56
N ALA A 21 6.71 14.61 -35.32
CA ALA A 21 7.47 13.39 -35.59
C ALA A 21 8.01 12.74 -34.29
N ALA A 22 8.44 13.54 -33.31
CA ALA A 22 8.86 13.07 -31.99
C ALA A 22 7.70 12.54 -31.12
N GLN A 23 6.46 12.96 -31.40
CA GLN A 23 5.25 12.54 -30.69
C GLN A 23 4.58 11.30 -31.31
N LEU A 24 5.00 10.92 -32.52
CA LEU A 24 4.49 9.74 -33.19
C LEU A 24 5.13 8.47 -32.63
N TRP A 25 4.28 7.54 -32.23
CA TRP A 25 4.71 6.23 -31.79
C TRP A 25 5.27 5.45 -32.98
N ARG A 26 6.55 5.07 -32.89
CA ARG A 26 7.20 4.14 -33.81
C ARG A 26 7.24 2.75 -33.18
N ALA A 27 6.80 1.74 -33.91
CA ALA A 27 6.70 0.36 -33.41
C ALA A 27 8.06 -0.23 -32.98
N ASP A 28 9.14 0.18 -33.66
CA ASP A 28 10.45 -0.46 -33.56
C ASP A 28 11.37 0.21 -32.54
N GLY A 29 10.92 1.30 -31.89
CA GLY A 29 11.73 2.12 -30.99
C GLY A 29 11.08 2.33 -29.63
N ILE A 30 11.91 2.40 -28.59
CA ILE A 30 11.51 3.06 -27.36
C ILE A 30 11.51 4.55 -27.69
N SER A 31 10.33 5.12 -27.96
CA SER A 31 10.22 6.57 -28.10
C SER A 31 10.71 7.21 -26.80
N LEU A 32 11.79 7.99 -26.89
CA LEU A 32 12.20 8.98 -25.89
C LEU A 32 11.15 10.11 -25.85
N GLY A 33 9.88 9.76 -25.70
CA GLY A 33 8.80 10.72 -25.72
C GLY A 33 9.13 11.82 -24.71
N ASN A 34 8.87 13.08 -25.07
CA ASN A 34 9.11 14.27 -24.25
C ASN A 34 8.36 14.28 -22.89
N GLY A 35 7.80 13.16 -22.44
CA GLY A 35 7.21 13.03 -21.12
C GLY A 35 8.30 12.91 -20.07
N ALA A 36 8.24 13.77 -19.05
CA ALA A 36 9.12 13.66 -17.90
C ALA A 36 8.89 12.32 -17.18
N THR A 37 9.96 11.77 -16.62
CA THR A 37 9.96 10.47 -15.92
C THR A 37 10.68 10.58 -14.58
N LEU A 38 10.46 9.60 -13.72
CA LEU A 38 11.21 9.42 -12.47
C LEU A 38 11.81 8.02 -12.43
N SER A 39 13.11 7.91 -12.15
CA SER A 39 13.79 6.61 -12.03
C SER A 39 13.04 5.69 -11.07
N THR A 40 12.98 4.41 -11.43
CA THR A 40 12.43 3.36 -10.58
C THR A 40 13.38 2.98 -9.44
N GLY A 41 14.63 3.44 -9.47
CA GLY A 41 15.72 3.01 -8.58
C GLY A 41 16.34 1.67 -8.97
N PHE A 42 15.81 1.00 -10.00
CA PHE A 42 16.36 -0.24 -10.54
C PHE A 42 16.81 0.01 -11.99
N ALA A 43 18.13 0.09 -12.20
CA ALA A 43 18.70 0.39 -13.52
C ALA A 43 18.20 -0.56 -14.62
N ALA A 44 18.01 -1.84 -14.30
CA ALA A 44 17.47 -2.83 -15.23
C ALA A 44 16.02 -2.52 -15.66
N LEU A 45 15.19 -2.04 -14.74
CA LEU A 45 13.81 -1.65 -15.04
C LEU A 45 13.78 -0.31 -15.79
N ASP A 46 14.60 0.66 -15.40
CA ASP A 46 14.72 1.95 -16.07
C ASP A 46 15.10 1.77 -17.54
N ALA A 47 16.06 0.89 -17.86
CA ALA A 47 16.44 0.58 -19.24
C ALA A 47 15.29 0.06 -20.12
N LEU A 48 14.26 -0.53 -19.51
CA LEU A 48 13.08 -1.04 -20.21
C LEU A 48 11.89 -0.08 -20.19
N LEU A 49 11.93 1.01 -19.43
CA LEU A 49 10.84 1.98 -19.41
C LEU A 49 11.13 3.14 -20.37
N PRO A 50 10.15 3.60 -21.15
CA PRO A 50 10.32 4.80 -21.98
C PRO A 50 10.72 6.00 -21.13
N GLY A 51 11.79 6.68 -21.52
CA GLY A 51 12.34 7.81 -20.76
C GLY A 51 13.06 7.39 -19.47
N ALA A 52 13.43 6.12 -19.29
CA ALA A 52 14.22 5.63 -18.17
C ALA A 52 13.57 5.78 -16.78
N GLY A 53 12.25 5.52 -16.69
CA GLY A 53 11.57 5.52 -15.40
C GLY A 53 10.04 5.50 -15.47
N TRP A 54 9.41 5.74 -14.33
CA TRP A 54 7.97 5.91 -14.20
C TRP A 54 7.51 7.18 -14.93
N PRO A 55 6.51 7.09 -15.82
CA PRO A 55 6.06 8.23 -16.58
C PRO A 55 5.26 9.20 -15.71
N LEU A 56 5.59 10.49 -15.81
CA LEU A 56 4.80 11.57 -15.22
C LEU A 56 3.63 11.94 -16.12
N GLY A 57 2.52 12.34 -15.51
CA GLY A 57 1.31 12.67 -16.27
C GLY A 57 0.64 11.45 -16.92
N ALA A 58 0.96 10.25 -16.45
CA ALA A 58 0.47 9.00 -17.02
C ALA A 58 0.14 7.99 -15.92
N LEU A 59 -0.90 7.19 -16.18
CA LEU A 59 -1.33 6.12 -15.31
C LEU A 59 -0.42 4.90 -15.51
N SER A 60 0.14 4.40 -14.42
CA SER A 60 0.87 3.14 -14.36
C SER A 60 0.04 2.13 -13.59
N GLU A 61 -0.36 1.04 -14.22
CA GLU A 61 -1.03 -0.06 -13.53
C GLU A 61 -0.01 -1.04 -12.97
N LEU A 62 -0.15 -1.37 -11.68
CA LEU A 62 0.58 -2.43 -11.02
C LEU A 62 -0.38 -3.59 -10.75
N LEU A 63 -0.15 -4.71 -11.44
CA LEU A 63 -0.97 -5.92 -11.33
C LEU A 63 -0.33 -6.84 -10.30
N LEU A 64 -1.07 -7.18 -9.25
CA LEU A 64 -0.58 -7.91 -8.08
C LEU A 64 -1.38 -9.20 -7.89
N ASP A 65 -0.75 -10.29 -7.48
CA ASP A 65 -1.48 -11.48 -7.02
C ASP A 65 -2.23 -11.19 -5.72
N ALA A 66 -1.58 -10.49 -4.80
CA ALA A 66 -2.12 -10.04 -3.52
C ALA A 66 -1.46 -8.71 -3.10
N PRO A 67 -2.15 -7.87 -2.28
CA PRO A 67 -1.54 -6.68 -1.70
C PRO A 67 -0.41 -7.05 -0.72
N GLY A 68 0.59 -6.17 -0.59
CA GLY A 68 1.77 -6.39 0.24
C GLY A 68 2.89 -7.19 -0.44
N THR A 69 2.78 -7.42 -1.75
CA THR A 69 3.79 -8.07 -2.60
C THR A 69 4.82 -7.04 -3.09
N TRP A 70 5.58 -6.45 -2.15
CA TRP A 70 6.68 -5.53 -2.41
C TRP A 70 6.33 -4.29 -3.27
N GLU A 71 5.06 -4.00 -3.55
CA GLU A 71 4.66 -2.94 -4.47
C GLU A 71 5.05 -1.55 -3.98
N LEU A 72 4.99 -1.32 -2.66
CA LEU A 72 5.47 -0.08 -2.05
C LEU A 72 7.00 0.00 -2.07
N THR A 73 7.69 -1.13 -1.94
CA THR A 73 9.16 -1.17 -1.99
C THR A 73 9.66 -0.89 -3.40
N LEU A 74 8.97 -1.39 -4.43
CA LEU A 74 9.24 -1.05 -5.83
C LEU A 74 9.09 0.45 -6.08
N LEU A 75 8.08 1.08 -5.48
CA LEU A 75 7.82 2.51 -5.65
C LEU A 75 8.65 3.41 -4.72
N LEU A 76 9.32 2.83 -3.72
CA LEU A 76 10.01 3.57 -2.67
C LEU A 76 11.02 4.62 -3.20
N PRO A 77 11.81 4.38 -4.26
CA PRO A 77 12.73 5.39 -4.79
C PRO A 77 12.01 6.65 -5.28
N VAL A 78 10.86 6.49 -5.94
CA VAL A 78 10.00 7.62 -6.35
C VAL A 78 9.42 8.32 -5.14
N LEU A 79 8.92 7.57 -4.16
CA LEU A 79 8.34 8.15 -2.95
C LEU A 79 9.36 8.99 -2.18
N ARG A 80 10.59 8.48 -2.00
CA ARG A 80 11.71 9.22 -1.40
C ARG A 80 12.02 10.50 -2.16
N ALA A 81 12.14 10.41 -3.48
CA ALA A 81 12.48 11.58 -4.31
C ALA A 81 11.42 12.68 -4.21
N GLN A 82 10.13 12.32 -4.23
CA GLN A 82 9.04 13.29 -4.14
C GLN A 82 8.91 13.87 -2.73
N ALA A 83 9.11 13.05 -1.69
CA ALA A 83 9.12 13.52 -0.32
C ALA A 83 10.31 14.47 -0.02
N ALA A 84 11.50 14.16 -0.54
CA ALA A 84 12.67 15.03 -0.46
C ALA A 84 12.47 16.36 -1.20
N ALA A 85 11.67 16.35 -2.28
CA ALA A 85 11.21 17.56 -2.96
C ALA A 85 10.08 18.31 -2.21
N GLY A 86 9.76 17.90 -0.97
CA GLY A 86 8.75 18.54 -0.12
C GLY A 86 7.31 18.23 -0.51
N LYS A 87 7.06 17.27 -1.42
CA LYS A 87 5.71 16.98 -1.92
C LYS A 87 5.03 15.87 -1.13
N SER A 88 3.72 15.97 -0.99
CA SER A 88 2.90 14.97 -0.31
C SER A 88 2.59 13.77 -1.20
N ILE A 89 2.52 12.59 -0.60
CA ILE A 89 2.20 11.32 -1.24
C ILE A 89 0.81 10.91 -0.78
N MET A 90 -0.09 10.74 -1.74
CA MET A 90 -1.48 10.38 -1.48
C MET A 90 -1.69 8.88 -1.66
N PHE A 91 -2.21 8.24 -0.62
CA PHE A 91 -2.63 6.84 -0.60
C PHE A 91 -4.16 6.78 -0.50
N ILE A 92 -4.79 6.18 -1.50
CA ILE A 92 -6.25 6.14 -1.62
C ILE A 92 -6.72 4.70 -1.50
N SER A 93 -7.52 4.44 -0.47
CA SER A 93 -8.09 3.14 -0.15
C SER A 93 -7.07 2.00 -0.02
N PRO A 94 -5.88 2.20 0.62
CA PRO A 94 -4.91 1.12 0.77
C PRO A 94 -5.56 -0.10 1.47
N PRO A 95 -5.38 -1.32 0.95
CA PRO A 95 -6.05 -2.52 1.47
C PRO A 95 -5.49 -2.98 2.82
N LEU A 96 -4.27 -2.56 3.14
CA LEU A 96 -3.55 -2.85 4.37
C LEU A 96 -3.22 -1.55 5.09
N ARG A 97 -3.11 -1.61 6.42
CA ARG A 97 -2.67 -0.44 7.20
C ARG A 97 -1.23 -0.11 6.83
N LEU A 98 -0.98 1.15 6.47
CA LEU A 98 0.37 1.63 6.20
C LEU A 98 1.15 1.73 7.51
N ASN A 99 2.37 1.20 7.50
CA ASN A 99 3.32 1.40 8.58
C ASN A 99 4.10 2.70 8.33
N ALA A 100 3.58 3.82 8.83
CA ALA A 100 4.18 5.14 8.67
C ALA A 100 5.61 5.20 9.23
N ALA A 101 5.87 4.53 10.36
CA ALA A 101 7.21 4.44 10.92
C ALA A 101 8.15 3.74 9.95
N ALA A 102 7.79 2.58 9.40
CA ALA A 102 8.61 1.88 8.42
C ALA A 102 8.90 2.75 7.18
N LEU A 103 7.91 3.47 6.66
CA LEU A 103 8.11 4.41 5.55
C LEU A 103 9.08 5.56 5.92
N GLN A 104 8.99 6.07 7.14
CA GLN A 104 9.91 7.10 7.65
C GLN A 104 11.34 6.58 7.80
N TRP A 105 11.53 5.38 8.35
CA TRP A 105 12.84 4.69 8.38
C TRP A 105 13.39 4.49 6.98
N GLN A 106 12.50 4.30 6.02
CA GLN A 106 12.81 4.20 4.60
C GLN A 106 12.92 5.57 3.91
N GLY A 107 13.04 6.69 4.63
CA GLY A 107 13.29 8.02 4.04
C GLY A 107 12.06 8.71 3.44
N VAL A 108 10.84 8.29 3.82
CA VAL A 108 9.59 8.96 3.47
C VAL A 108 8.95 9.51 4.75
N PRO A 109 9.15 10.80 5.07
CA PRO A 109 8.66 11.41 6.31
C PRO A 109 7.14 11.28 6.48
N ALA A 110 6.70 11.03 7.71
CA ALA A 110 5.29 10.80 8.02
C ALA A 110 4.40 12.02 7.73
N ASP A 111 4.92 13.24 7.82
CA ASP A 111 4.22 14.50 7.49
C ASP A 111 3.93 14.65 5.99
N ARG A 112 4.59 13.86 5.13
CA ARG A 112 4.32 13.81 3.68
C ARG A 112 3.28 12.75 3.31
N LEU A 113 2.90 11.87 4.22
CA LEU A 113 1.97 10.78 3.94
C LEU A 113 0.53 11.25 4.18
N ILE A 114 -0.32 11.16 3.16
CA ILE A 114 -1.76 11.42 3.29
C ILE A 114 -2.50 10.14 2.94
N VAL A 115 -3.34 9.66 3.86
CA VAL A 115 -4.15 8.45 3.67
C VAL A 115 -5.62 8.84 3.60
N LEU A 116 -6.27 8.48 2.51
CA LEU A 116 -7.69 8.71 2.27
C LEU A 116 -8.38 7.34 2.21
N GLN A 117 -9.29 7.09 3.17
CA GLN A 117 -10.05 5.83 3.29
C GLN A 117 -11.55 6.11 3.22
N PRO A 118 -12.13 6.33 2.03
CA PRO A 118 -13.56 6.60 1.89
C PRO A 118 -14.36 5.34 2.22
N ALA A 119 -15.51 5.52 2.86
CA ALA A 119 -16.41 4.42 3.17
C ALA A 119 -17.02 3.81 1.90
N GLN A 120 -17.29 4.63 0.88
CA GLN A 120 -17.95 4.19 -0.34
C GLN A 120 -16.98 4.05 -1.53
N PRO A 121 -17.12 2.99 -2.34
CA PRO A 121 -16.32 2.81 -3.55
C PRO A 121 -16.34 3.97 -4.55
N HIS A 122 -17.51 4.59 -4.77
CA HIS A 122 -17.64 5.68 -5.73
C HIS A 122 -16.88 6.94 -5.27
N ASP A 123 -16.87 7.20 -3.96
CA ASP A 123 -16.10 8.28 -3.36
C ASP A 123 -14.59 8.06 -3.52
N SER A 124 -14.12 6.81 -3.42
CA SER A 124 -12.69 6.49 -3.65
C SER A 124 -12.23 6.84 -5.06
N LEU A 125 -13.05 6.51 -6.07
CA LEU A 125 -12.73 6.81 -7.46
C LEU A 125 -12.78 8.32 -7.72
N TRP A 126 -13.83 8.99 -7.22
CA TRP A 126 -13.94 10.44 -7.35
C TRP A 126 -12.76 11.15 -6.68
N ALA A 127 -12.40 10.75 -5.46
CA ALA A 127 -11.24 11.28 -4.75
C ALA A 127 -9.93 11.04 -5.52
N ALA A 128 -9.75 9.85 -6.12
CA ALA A 128 -8.59 9.57 -6.98
C ALA A 128 -8.54 10.51 -8.19
N GLU A 129 -9.67 10.74 -8.87
CA GLU A 129 -9.74 11.71 -9.96
C GLU A 129 -9.40 13.14 -9.51
N GLN A 130 -9.90 13.59 -8.36
CA GLN A 130 -9.58 14.93 -7.83
C GLN A 130 -8.12 15.05 -7.43
N CYS A 131 -7.56 14.06 -6.73
CA CYS A 131 -6.15 14.06 -6.34
C CYS A 131 -5.24 14.11 -7.57
N LEU A 132 -5.56 13.34 -8.63
CA LEU A 132 -4.82 13.38 -9.88
C LEU A 132 -4.89 14.74 -10.59
N ARG A 133 -5.99 15.50 -10.43
CA ARG A 133 -6.15 16.84 -11.02
C ARG A 133 -5.48 17.94 -10.20
N ALA A 134 -5.32 17.75 -8.90
CA ALA A 134 -4.89 18.80 -7.98
C ALA A 134 -3.49 19.38 -8.27
N ALA A 135 -2.65 18.66 -9.04
CA ALA A 135 -1.32 19.08 -9.50
C ALA A 135 -0.33 19.53 -8.39
N CYS A 136 -0.67 19.31 -7.12
CA CYS A 136 0.14 19.66 -5.95
C CYS A 136 0.74 18.45 -5.23
N LEU A 137 0.37 17.23 -5.65
CA LEU A 137 0.83 15.98 -5.05
C LEU A 137 2.11 15.49 -5.73
N GLY A 138 2.97 14.85 -4.95
CA GLY A 138 4.21 14.22 -5.42
C GLY A 138 3.98 12.83 -6.00
N ALA A 139 2.98 12.09 -5.53
CA ALA A 139 2.54 10.83 -6.10
C ALA A 139 1.11 10.52 -5.67
N VAL A 140 0.37 9.77 -6.50
CA VAL A 140 -0.97 9.27 -6.19
C VAL A 140 -0.99 7.75 -6.35
N LEU A 141 -1.28 7.05 -5.26
CA LEU A 141 -1.34 5.60 -5.17
C LEU A 141 -2.79 5.21 -4.86
N TYR A 142 -3.46 4.52 -5.79
CA TYR A 142 -4.88 4.18 -5.67
C TYR A 142 -5.12 2.67 -5.74
N TRP A 143 -5.70 2.12 -4.67
CA TRP A 143 -6.21 0.77 -4.64
C TRP A 143 -7.74 0.82 -4.78
N PRO A 144 -8.29 0.54 -5.97
CA PRO A 144 -9.73 0.46 -6.16
C PRO A 144 -10.30 -0.71 -5.35
N PRO A 145 -11.57 -0.62 -4.92
CA PRO A 145 -12.27 -1.76 -4.35
C PRO A 145 -12.45 -2.86 -5.40
N GLU A 146 -11.89 -4.02 -5.14
CA GLU A 146 -11.83 -5.16 -6.05
C GLU A 146 -12.93 -6.19 -5.70
N ASP A 147 -14.18 -5.87 -6.03
CA ASP A 147 -15.24 -6.88 -6.16
C ASP A 147 -15.62 -7.05 -7.65
N ALA A 148 -16.23 -8.19 -8.00
CA ALA A 148 -16.55 -8.52 -9.39
C ALA A 148 -17.45 -7.47 -10.08
N ARG A 149 -18.22 -6.69 -9.32
CA ARG A 149 -19.13 -5.65 -9.84
C ARG A 149 -18.47 -4.27 -9.96
N ARG A 150 -17.39 -4.04 -9.22
CA ARG A 150 -16.73 -2.73 -9.08
C ARG A 150 -15.32 -2.68 -9.66
N ALA A 151 -14.90 -3.77 -10.32
CA ALA A 151 -13.66 -3.78 -11.08
C ALA A 151 -13.56 -2.58 -12.03
N LEU A 152 -12.41 -1.91 -12.05
CA LEU A 152 -12.19 -0.75 -12.90
C LEU A 152 -12.36 -1.11 -14.38
N ARG A 153 -13.34 -0.47 -15.00
CA ARG A 153 -13.62 -0.57 -16.44
C ARG A 153 -12.70 0.36 -17.23
N THR A 154 -12.60 0.12 -18.53
CA THR A 154 -11.73 0.88 -19.43
C THR A 154 -12.11 2.36 -19.54
N ASP A 155 -13.41 2.70 -19.48
CA ASP A 155 -13.90 4.09 -19.44
C ASP A 155 -13.40 4.83 -18.20
N THR A 156 -13.50 4.18 -17.03
CA THR A 156 -12.99 4.72 -15.77
C THR A 156 -11.47 4.92 -15.81
N LEU A 157 -10.72 3.93 -16.30
CA LEU A 157 -9.26 4.05 -16.45
C LEU A 157 -8.87 5.17 -17.42
N ARG A 158 -9.67 5.40 -18.48
CA ARG A 158 -9.44 6.51 -19.41
C ARG A 158 -9.65 7.86 -18.72
N ARG A 159 -10.69 7.98 -17.88
CA ARG A 159 -10.91 9.20 -17.06
C ARG A 159 -9.74 9.46 -16.11
N LEU A 160 -9.28 8.44 -15.38
CA LEU A 160 -8.10 8.54 -14.52
C LEU A 160 -6.84 8.91 -15.31
N GLN A 161 -6.62 8.31 -16.48
CA GLN A 161 -5.50 8.65 -17.35
C GLN A 161 -5.57 10.10 -17.86
N LEU A 162 -6.76 10.64 -18.13
CA LEU A 162 -6.92 12.05 -18.49
C LEU A 162 -6.63 12.97 -17.28
N ALA A 163 -7.12 12.61 -16.09
CA ALA A 163 -6.83 13.34 -14.86
C ALA A 163 -5.32 13.35 -14.55
N ALA A 164 -4.65 12.20 -14.67
CA ALA A 164 -3.21 12.08 -14.46
C ALA A 164 -2.41 13.02 -15.37
N ARG A 165 -2.81 13.15 -16.64
CA ARG A 165 -2.17 14.07 -17.60
C ARG A 165 -2.21 15.53 -17.14
N SER A 166 -3.29 15.95 -16.47
CA SER A 166 -3.45 17.31 -15.97
C SER A 166 -2.56 17.59 -14.75
N GLY A 167 -2.37 16.62 -13.86
CA GLY A 167 -1.62 16.83 -12.61
C GLY A 167 -0.12 16.61 -12.67
N ALA A 168 0.40 15.99 -13.75
CA ALA A 168 1.83 15.73 -13.96
C ALA A 168 2.57 14.95 -12.84
N ALA A 169 1.86 14.43 -11.84
CA ALA A 169 2.41 13.53 -10.83
C ALA A 169 2.50 12.09 -11.36
N PRO A 170 3.40 11.25 -10.84
CA PRO A 170 3.36 9.81 -11.07
C PRO A 170 2.09 9.24 -10.42
N ALA A 171 1.33 8.48 -11.22
CA ALA A 171 0.03 7.96 -10.84
C ALA A 171 0.03 6.43 -10.93
N PHE A 172 -0.25 5.76 -9.81
CA PHE A 172 -0.24 4.32 -9.69
C PHE A 172 -1.62 3.79 -9.33
N VAL A 173 -2.10 2.81 -10.08
CA VAL A 173 -3.34 2.09 -9.80
C VAL A 173 -3.02 0.62 -9.62
N PHE A 174 -3.37 0.08 -8.46
CA PHE A 174 -3.12 -1.32 -8.13
C PHE A 174 -4.33 -2.16 -8.51
N ARG A 175 -4.12 -3.30 -9.15
CA ARG A 175 -5.19 -4.19 -9.63
C ARG A 175 -4.75 -5.64 -9.45
N PRO A 176 -5.65 -6.63 -9.44
CA PRO A 176 -5.29 -8.02 -9.33
C PRO A 176 -4.64 -8.50 -10.63
N ALA A 177 -3.80 -9.52 -10.52
CA ALA A 177 -3.14 -10.16 -11.65
C ALA A 177 -4.13 -10.59 -12.75
N GLY A 178 -5.33 -11.07 -12.36
CA GLY A 178 -6.40 -11.42 -13.31
C GLY A 178 -6.88 -10.26 -14.20
N ALA A 179 -6.59 -9.01 -13.86
CA ALA A 179 -6.88 -7.87 -14.73
C ALA A 179 -5.95 -7.76 -15.94
N GLN A 180 -4.86 -8.54 -16.00
CA GLN A 180 -3.91 -8.56 -17.12
C GLN A 180 -4.61 -8.75 -18.47
N ALA A 181 -5.54 -9.72 -18.56
CA ALA A 181 -6.31 -10.01 -19.77
C ALA A 181 -7.39 -8.97 -20.10
N ARG A 182 -7.70 -8.05 -19.18
CA ARG A 182 -8.75 -7.04 -19.37
C ARG A 182 -8.21 -5.81 -20.12
N PRO A 183 -9.03 -5.17 -20.97
CA PRO A 183 -8.63 -3.96 -21.68
C PRO A 183 -8.35 -2.81 -20.72
N SER A 184 -7.29 -2.04 -21.01
CA SER A 184 -6.88 -0.91 -20.19
C SER A 184 -6.41 0.29 -21.01
N ALA A 185 -6.81 1.47 -20.56
CA ALA A 185 -6.38 2.76 -21.09
C ALA A 185 -5.02 3.21 -20.55
N ALA A 186 -4.47 2.56 -19.51
CA ALA A 186 -3.17 2.90 -18.94
C ALA A 186 -2.06 2.65 -19.97
N PRO A 187 -1.14 3.60 -20.21
CA PRO A 187 -0.03 3.45 -21.15
C PRO A 187 1.07 2.51 -20.63
N LEU A 188 1.20 2.36 -19.30
CA LEU A 188 2.14 1.45 -18.66
C LEU A 188 1.37 0.46 -17.77
N ARG A 189 1.63 -0.83 -17.94
CA ARG A 189 1.09 -1.92 -17.12
C ARG A 189 2.23 -2.87 -16.78
N VAL A 190 2.38 -3.16 -15.51
CA VAL A 190 3.44 -4.02 -14.99
C VAL A 190 2.81 -5.02 -14.03
N ALA A 191 3.09 -6.30 -14.22
CA ALA A 191 2.68 -7.35 -13.28
C ALA A 191 3.83 -7.69 -12.34
N LEU A 192 3.51 -7.82 -11.06
CA LEU A 192 4.45 -8.06 -9.98
C LEU A 192 4.16 -9.42 -9.35
N GLN A 193 5.19 -10.23 -9.19
CA GLN A 193 5.10 -11.53 -8.55
C GLN A 193 6.29 -11.71 -7.59
N ALA A 194 6.02 -11.99 -6.32
CA ALA A 194 7.09 -12.35 -5.38
C ALA A 194 7.60 -13.76 -5.73
N THR A 195 8.91 -13.88 -5.97
CA THR A 195 9.55 -15.16 -6.28
C THR A 195 10.42 -15.66 -5.13
N GLY A 196 10.63 -14.84 -4.11
CA GLY A 196 11.38 -15.20 -2.91
C GLY A 196 11.39 -14.08 -1.86
N PRO A 197 12.10 -14.28 -0.74
CA PRO A 197 12.07 -13.39 0.43
C PRO A 197 12.41 -11.91 0.17
N LEU A 198 13.22 -11.59 -0.84
CA LEU A 198 13.51 -10.22 -1.29
C LEU A 198 13.62 -10.15 -2.83
N GLN A 199 12.94 -11.06 -3.52
CA GLN A 199 12.97 -11.13 -4.97
C GLN A 199 11.59 -10.84 -5.56
N LEU A 200 11.56 -9.89 -6.49
CA LEU A 200 10.37 -9.46 -7.18
C LEU A 200 10.55 -9.69 -8.69
N ALA A 201 9.76 -10.57 -9.27
CA ALA A 201 9.61 -10.68 -10.71
C ALA A 201 8.69 -9.56 -11.21
N VAL A 202 9.18 -8.83 -12.21
CA VAL A 202 8.49 -7.69 -12.83
C VAL A 202 8.29 -7.99 -14.31
N HIS A 203 7.04 -8.13 -14.72
CA HIS A 203 6.65 -8.38 -16.11
C HIS A 203 6.03 -7.13 -16.72
N ILE A 204 6.62 -6.58 -17.78
CA ILE A 204 6.06 -5.42 -18.47
C ILE A 204 4.98 -5.89 -19.45
N VAL A 205 3.72 -5.88 -18.99
CA VAL A 205 2.55 -6.31 -19.76
C VAL A 205 2.25 -5.34 -20.90
N LYS A 206 2.41 -4.04 -20.65
CA LYS A 206 2.15 -2.99 -21.64
C LYS A 206 3.08 -1.82 -21.39
N ARG A 207 3.69 -1.31 -22.45
CA ARG A 207 4.41 -0.03 -22.44
C ARG A 207 4.32 0.58 -23.83
N ARG A 208 4.76 1.84 -23.97
CA ARG A 208 5.06 2.40 -25.29
C ARG A 208 6.38 1.81 -25.79
N GLY A 209 6.39 1.33 -27.03
CA GLY A 209 7.58 0.75 -27.66
C GLY A 209 7.49 -0.79 -27.75
N PRO A 210 8.60 -1.46 -28.08
CA PRO A 210 8.58 -2.90 -28.35
C PRO A 210 8.19 -3.71 -27.11
N ALA A 211 7.56 -4.86 -27.32
CA ALA A 211 7.22 -5.77 -26.22
C ALA A 211 8.49 -6.26 -25.52
N VAL A 212 8.39 -6.49 -24.21
CA VAL A 212 9.45 -7.12 -23.41
C VAL A 212 8.94 -8.51 -23.03
N PRO A 213 9.46 -9.59 -23.64
CA PRO A 213 8.91 -10.92 -23.43
C PRO A 213 9.32 -11.57 -22.10
N HIS A 214 10.39 -11.08 -21.46
CA HIS A 214 10.95 -11.70 -20.25
C HIS A 214 10.64 -10.89 -18.98
N ALA A 215 10.56 -11.60 -17.86
CA ALA A 215 10.49 -11.00 -16.53
C ALA A 215 11.85 -10.40 -16.14
N LEU A 216 11.83 -9.26 -15.46
CA LEU A 216 12.99 -8.78 -14.72
C LEU A 216 12.92 -9.29 -13.28
N LEU A 217 13.97 -9.96 -12.82
CA LEU A 217 14.13 -10.28 -11.40
C LEU A 217 14.84 -9.11 -10.71
N LEU A 218 14.13 -8.47 -9.79
CA LEU A 218 14.65 -7.37 -8.99
C LEU A 218 14.94 -7.85 -7.57
N ASP A 219 16.12 -7.49 -7.07
CA ASP A 219 16.44 -7.62 -5.66
C ASP A 219 15.98 -6.36 -4.92
N VAL A 220 14.86 -6.48 -4.19
CA VAL A 220 14.28 -5.33 -3.48
C VAL A 220 15.12 -4.89 -2.28
N ALA A 221 16.06 -5.73 -1.80
CA ALA A 221 17.01 -5.41 -0.75
C ALA A 221 17.85 -4.16 -1.09
N THR A 222 18.17 -3.99 -2.37
CA THR A 222 18.97 -2.87 -2.90
C THR A 222 18.35 -1.51 -2.59
N VAL A 223 17.03 -1.46 -2.46
CA VAL A 223 16.27 -0.22 -2.26
C VAL A 223 15.82 -0.06 -0.81
N CYS A 224 15.35 -1.13 -0.16
CA CYS A 224 14.87 -1.05 1.23
C CYS A 224 15.99 -1.22 2.28
N GLY A 225 17.21 -1.57 1.88
CA GLY A 225 18.33 -1.78 2.78
C GLY A 225 18.14 -2.98 3.73
N LEU A 226 17.15 -3.83 3.48
CA LEU A 226 16.93 -5.05 4.25
C LEU A 226 18.00 -6.08 3.88
N ARG A 227 18.54 -6.76 4.89
CA ARG A 227 19.42 -7.92 4.71
C ARG A 227 18.76 -9.11 5.38
N ILE A 228 18.54 -10.18 4.63
CA ILE A 228 18.19 -11.45 5.24
C ILE A 228 19.50 -12.06 5.74
N ALA A 229 19.58 -12.31 7.05
CA ALA A 229 20.64 -13.15 7.58
C ALA A 229 20.59 -14.48 6.83
N ALA A 230 21.72 -14.91 6.26
CA ALA A 230 21.83 -16.25 5.67
C ALA A 230 21.22 -17.25 6.67
N PRO A 231 20.45 -18.25 6.20
CA PRO A 231 19.87 -19.23 7.10
C PRO A 231 20.99 -19.72 8.00
N MET A 232 20.85 -19.47 9.31
CA MET A 232 21.80 -19.99 10.28
C MET A 232 21.84 -21.48 10.01
N THR A 233 22.93 -21.97 9.41
CA THR A 233 23.16 -23.39 9.31
C THR A 233 23.24 -23.79 10.77
N ALA A 234 22.18 -24.43 11.27
CA ALA A 234 22.13 -24.82 12.66
C ALA A 234 23.37 -25.68 12.88
N ALA A 235 24.38 -25.12 13.57
CA ALA A 235 25.47 -25.93 14.07
C ALA A 235 24.78 -27.02 14.89
N PRO A 236 25.09 -28.31 14.65
CA PRO A 236 24.44 -29.38 15.37
C PRO A 236 24.57 -29.08 16.86
N LEU A 237 23.42 -28.90 17.52
CA LEU A 237 23.38 -28.65 18.95
C LEU A 237 24.18 -29.77 19.62
N PRO A 238 25.16 -29.48 20.49
CA PRO A 238 25.83 -30.51 21.25
C PRO A 238 24.73 -31.28 21.98
N THR A 239 24.61 -32.58 21.65
CA THR A 239 23.66 -33.48 22.30
C THR A 239 24.16 -33.71 23.71
N SER A 240 23.92 -32.75 24.61
CA SER A 240 24.01 -33.02 26.03
C SER A 240 22.86 -33.94 26.36
N ALA A 241 23.17 -35.21 26.62
CA ALA A 241 22.21 -36.18 27.11
C ALA A 241 21.47 -35.57 28.31
N LEU A 242 20.16 -35.33 28.15
CA LEU A 242 19.31 -34.99 29.28
C LEU A 242 19.33 -36.18 30.25
N PRO A 243 19.54 -35.96 31.56
CA PRO A 243 19.40 -37.03 32.55
C PRO A 243 17.99 -37.63 32.42
N ALA A 244 17.91 -38.96 32.44
CA ALA A 244 16.65 -39.68 32.37
C ALA A 244 15.67 -39.16 33.44
N PRO A 245 14.37 -39.00 33.12
CA PRO A 245 13.39 -38.56 34.10
C PRO A 245 13.28 -39.60 35.21
N SER A 246 13.72 -39.25 36.43
CA SER A 246 13.38 -40.00 37.63
C SER A 246 11.87 -39.92 37.83
N SER A 247 11.21 -41.08 37.93
CA SER A 247 9.76 -41.21 38.14
C SER A 247 9.26 -40.24 39.22
N PRO A 248 8.25 -39.39 38.96
CA PRO A 248 7.71 -38.51 39.99
C PRO A 248 7.01 -39.35 41.07
N ALA A 249 7.31 -39.07 42.34
CA ALA A 249 6.55 -39.60 43.47
C ALA A 249 5.07 -39.16 43.35
N PRO A 250 4.10 -39.98 43.80
CA PRO A 250 2.68 -39.64 43.67
C PRO A 250 2.37 -38.34 44.43
N LEU A 251 1.78 -37.39 43.71
CA LEU A 251 1.32 -36.12 44.26
C LEU A 251 0.18 -36.39 45.27
N SER A 252 0.46 -36.17 46.55
CA SER A 252 -0.57 -36.17 47.59
C SER A 252 -1.45 -34.94 47.42
N LEU A 253 -2.73 -35.15 47.08
CA LEU A 253 -3.73 -34.08 46.98
C LEU A 253 -3.88 -33.41 48.36
N ALA A 254 -3.41 -32.17 48.47
CA ALA A 254 -3.61 -31.35 49.65
C ALA A 254 -5.12 -31.19 49.92
N ARG A 255 -5.51 -31.32 51.21
CA ARG A 255 -6.90 -31.11 51.67
C ARG A 255 -7.42 -29.73 51.23
N PRO A 256 -8.71 -29.61 50.90
CA PRO A 256 -9.29 -28.35 50.44
C PRO A 256 -9.16 -27.27 51.52
N VAL A 257 -8.59 -26.13 51.12
CA VAL A 257 -8.58 -24.89 51.90
C VAL A 257 -10.01 -24.34 51.96
N ALA A 258 -10.52 -24.08 53.15
CA ALA A 258 -11.82 -23.45 53.35
C ALA A 258 -11.82 -22.03 52.77
N VAL A 259 -12.70 -21.77 51.80
CA VAL A 259 -12.92 -20.46 51.21
C VAL A 259 -13.79 -19.62 52.16
N PRO A 260 -13.37 -18.43 52.61
CA PRO A 260 -14.22 -17.57 53.43
C PRO A 260 -15.37 -16.99 52.59
N PRO A 261 -16.57 -16.79 53.19
CA PRO A 261 -17.75 -16.37 52.45
C PRO A 261 -17.67 -14.91 51.96
N PRO A 262 -18.39 -14.58 50.88
CA PRO A 262 -18.40 -13.25 50.26
C PRO A 262 -19.05 -12.17 51.13
N ALA A 263 -18.59 -10.93 50.94
CA ALA A 263 -18.85 -9.76 51.78
C ALA A 263 -20.33 -9.28 51.89
N HIS A 264 -21.28 -9.86 51.15
CA HIS A 264 -22.70 -9.49 51.26
C HIS A 264 -23.37 -10.05 52.53
N ALA A 265 -22.88 -11.17 53.06
CA ALA A 265 -23.38 -11.77 54.31
C ALA A 265 -23.10 -10.93 55.57
N ARG A 266 -22.20 -9.92 55.49
CA ARG A 266 -21.95 -8.95 56.57
C ARG A 266 -22.99 -7.82 56.64
N ARG A 267 -23.71 -7.52 55.55
CA ARG A 267 -24.73 -6.46 55.54
C ARG A 267 -26.07 -6.89 56.14
N GLU A 268 -26.46 -8.16 55.96
CA GLU A 268 -27.71 -8.70 56.54
C GLU A 268 -27.66 -8.87 58.06
N ARG A 269 -26.48 -9.18 58.63
CA ARG A 269 -26.30 -9.27 60.10
C ARG A 269 -26.24 -7.91 60.81
N ALA A 270 -25.94 -6.83 60.10
CA ALA A 270 -26.02 -5.47 60.63
C ALA A 270 -27.46 -4.93 60.56
N ALA A 271 -28.24 -5.29 59.53
CA ALA A 271 -29.65 -4.93 59.40
C ALA A 271 -30.54 -5.61 60.47
N ALA A 272 -30.21 -6.84 60.88
CA ALA A 272 -30.93 -7.54 61.96
C ALA A 272 -30.71 -6.96 63.37
N ARG A 273 -29.69 -6.10 63.58
CA ARG A 273 -29.44 -5.42 64.87
C ARG A 273 -30.02 -4.00 64.94
N LEU A 274 -30.53 -3.47 63.83
CA LEU A 274 -31.15 -2.13 63.79
C LEU A 274 -32.70 -2.20 63.79
N ALA A 275 -33.27 -3.40 63.77
CA ALA A 275 -34.71 -3.65 63.77
C ALA A 275 -35.36 -3.71 65.18
N ASP A 276 -34.62 -3.35 66.23
CA ASP A 276 -35.04 -3.49 67.63
C ASP A 276 -35.15 -2.13 68.36
N HIS A 277 -35.53 -1.06 67.64
CA HIS A 277 -35.88 0.24 68.23
C HIS A 277 -37.24 0.73 67.70
N PRO A 278 -38.20 1.08 68.58
CA PRO A 278 -39.54 1.47 68.17
C PRO A 278 -39.61 2.88 67.54
N HIS A 279 -40.54 3.00 66.61
CA HIS A 279 -40.97 4.18 65.83
C HIS A 279 -41.04 5.52 66.59
N VAL A 280 -40.52 6.59 65.96
CA VAL A 280 -41.03 7.97 66.12
C VAL A 280 -41.07 8.69 64.76
N MET A 281 -42.31 8.81 64.26
CA MET A 281 -42.94 9.89 63.46
C MET A 281 -42.09 10.81 62.55
N ASP A 282 -42.31 10.64 61.24
CA ASP A 282 -42.92 11.59 60.30
C ASP A 282 -42.74 13.11 60.51
N ARG A 283 -42.06 13.77 59.55
CA ARG A 283 -42.35 15.17 59.16
C ARG A 283 -41.73 15.52 57.77
N PRO A 284 -42.48 16.11 56.83
CA PRO A 284 -41.98 16.44 55.49
C PRO A 284 -41.16 17.75 55.47
N LEU A 285 -40.13 17.80 54.59
CA LEU A 285 -39.32 18.98 54.30
C LEU A 285 -39.84 19.72 53.03
N PRO A 286 -39.72 21.06 52.94
CA PRO A 286 -40.38 21.89 51.93
C PRO A 286 -39.58 22.05 50.62
N ALA A 287 -40.29 22.47 49.57
CA ALA A 287 -39.84 22.62 48.19
C ALA A 287 -38.78 23.73 47.97
N PRO A 288 -37.93 23.61 46.92
CA PRO A 288 -36.84 24.55 46.66
C PRO A 288 -37.31 25.83 45.92
N VAL A 289 -36.67 26.93 46.29
CA VAL A 289 -36.86 28.31 45.82
C VAL A 289 -36.04 28.56 44.54
N GLU A 290 -36.68 29.15 43.52
CA GLU A 290 -36.07 29.70 42.30
C GLU A 290 -35.18 30.92 42.60
N PRO A 291 -34.03 31.10 41.94
CA PRO A 291 -33.34 32.38 41.93
C PRO A 291 -33.83 33.27 40.77
N GLY A 292 -34.51 34.36 41.11
CA GLY A 292 -34.78 35.48 40.21
C GLY A 292 -33.50 36.26 39.87
N GLY A 293 -33.52 36.90 38.70
CA GLY A 293 -32.40 37.66 38.15
C GLY A 293 -32.18 39.05 38.74
N VAL A 294 -31.05 39.62 38.35
CA VAL A 294 -30.83 41.00 37.88
C VAL A 294 -29.75 40.94 36.82
#